data_AF-A0A9D5G680-F1
#
_entry.id   AF-A0A9D5G680-F1
#
_cell.length_a   1.000
_cell.length_b   1.000
_cell.length_c   1.000
_cell.angle_alpha   90.00
_cell.angle_beta   90.00
_cell.angle_gamma   90.00
#
_symmetry.space_group_name_H-M   'P 1'
#
loop_
_entity.id
_entity.type
_entity.pdbx_description
1 polymer ?
#
loop_
_entity_poly.entity_id
_entity_poly.type
_entity_poly.pdbx_seq_one_letter_code
_entity_poly.pdbx_strand_id
1 'polypeptide(L)'
;MSVLTWIEQRTGLVSQTTEFLTEDVPGGASYWYAFGSATLFAMILQIVTGIFLTFYYAPSTASAWESTNYIYHSVPLGWFVISLHFWGATAMIALLLMHMLQVLLWGAYKAPREMSWIVGVLLLVVTLVLGLTGYLLPWDMNAYFASQVAINIASSVPIVGTVTQQFLSGGPGMGTLTINRFFGLHVWLMPALLVLLVGAHLTIFRHNGGAGPPVDHDLKRLPQGRFWPNQMFMDAFLSFAVFVIIVLLSIFLPAGLDAKADPTVKFIAYPAWYFLALYGMLRIAGLTPAAVTPWANLFATVIIPGGFVTLLILLPFLDRNPSRQLTRRPWILGLTAVSLVFAIGLSLYSQLAVQKEQAEAAAGGPPAAAAAARNALGGAHSIGNSSTVGKSTTGGTTGGAPRTAPGVTKGQQIFAQNCASCHSANGKGQAGVFPPLAGNKEVTGDPHFIIGVLLNGLKNHKIEGKDYSAQMPAWKGQLTNADIAAVITYIRTSWGNKASPVSEAQVSAAAK
;
A
#
# COMPACT_ATOMS: atom_id res chain seq x y z
N MET A 1 -8.15 -38.30 -36.60
CA MET A 1 -8.44 -36.87 -36.45
C MET A 1 -7.44 -36.31 -35.45
N SER A 2 -6.65 -35.28 -35.80
CA SER A 2 -5.65 -34.76 -34.85
C SER A 2 -6.37 -34.06 -33.68
N VAL A 3 -5.74 -34.04 -32.50
CA VAL A 3 -6.28 -33.34 -31.32
C VAL A 3 -6.55 -31.86 -31.64
N LEU A 4 -5.66 -31.21 -32.40
CA LEU A 4 -5.82 -29.82 -32.83
C LEU A 4 -7.04 -29.62 -33.73
N THR A 5 -7.28 -30.54 -34.68
CA THR A 5 -8.48 -30.50 -35.54
C THR A 5 -9.76 -30.70 -34.73
N TRP A 6 -9.73 -31.57 -33.71
CA TRP A 6 -10.87 -31.75 -32.81
C TRP A 6 -11.16 -30.47 -32.02
N ILE A 7 -10.15 -29.83 -31.41
CA ILE A 7 -10.29 -28.56 -30.67
C ILE A 7 -10.83 -27.46 -31.58
N GLU A 8 -10.27 -27.30 -32.77
CA GLU A 8 -10.68 -26.28 -33.74
C GLU A 8 -12.17 -26.40 -34.08
N GLN A 9 -12.63 -27.61 -34.40
CA GLN A 9 -14.03 -27.86 -34.73
C GLN A 9 -15.02 -27.53 -33.59
N ARG A 10 -14.57 -27.51 -32.32
CA ARG A 10 -15.46 -27.24 -31.16
C ARG A 10 -15.34 -25.81 -30.66
N THR A 11 -14.19 -25.18 -30.84
CA THR A 11 -13.86 -23.93 -30.14
C THR A 11 -13.37 -22.83 -31.06
N GLY A 12 -12.88 -23.14 -32.27
CA GLY A 12 -12.20 -22.16 -33.14
C GLY A 12 -10.90 -21.60 -32.55
N LEU A 13 -10.36 -22.17 -31.48
CA LEU A 13 -9.20 -21.60 -30.78
C LEU A 13 -7.91 -21.68 -31.59
N VAL A 14 -7.76 -22.68 -32.47
CA VAL A 14 -6.53 -22.87 -33.24
C VAL A 14 -6.42 -21.80 -34.32
N SER A 15 -7.53 -21.49 -35.02
CA SER A 15 -7.57 -20.39 -35.99
C SER A 15 -7.34 -19.04 -35.32
N GLN A 16 -8.01 -18.74 -34.21
CA GLN A 16 -7.82 -17.50 -33.46
C GLN A 16 -6.38 -17.32 -32.96
N THR A 17 -5.75 -18.40 -32.48
CA THR A 17 -4.35 -18.36 -32.01
C THR A 17 -3.40 -18.19 -33.19
N THR A 18 -3.67 -18.84 -34.32
CA THR A 18 -2.84 -18.71 -35.52
C THR A 18 -2.90 -17.29 -36.07
N GLU A 19 -4.11 -16.73 -36.20
CA GLU A 19 -4.33 -15.34 -36.62
C GLU A 19 -3.58 -14.35 -35.71
N PHE A 20 -3.67 -14.55 -34.38
CA PHE A 20 -2.91 -13.78 -33.40
C PHE A 20 -1.39 -13.87 -33.61
N LEU A 21 -0.86 -15.09 -33.77
CA LEU A 21 0.58 -15.28 -33.93
C LEU A 21 1.10 -14.74 -35.26
N THR A 22 0.28 -14.72 -36.30
CA THR A 22 0.68 -14.26 -37.64
C THR A 22 0.37 -12.79 -37.93
N GLU A 23 -0.07 -12.03 -36.93
CA GLU A 23 -0.36 -10.60 -37.08
C GLU A 23 0.87 -9.83 -37.57
N ASP A 24 0.66 -8.93 -38.54
CA ASP A 24 1.71 -8.10 -39.10
C ASP A 24 2.08 -6.97 -38.13
N VAL A 25 3.38 -6.71 -37.99
CA VAL A 25 3.96 -5.66 -37.15
C VAL A 25 4.48 -4.54 -38.06
N PRO A 26 3.79 -3.38 -38.13
CA PRO A 26 4.17 -2.29 -39.02
C PRO A 26 5.54 -1.70 -38.66
N GLY A 27 6.48 -1.71 -39.60
CA GLY A 27 7.85 -1.24 -39.39
C GLY A 27 8.82 -2.32 -38.88
N GLY A 28 8.38 -3.57 -38.78
CA GLY A 28 9.20 -4.70 -38.35
C GLY A 28 9.24 -4.89 -36.84
N ALA A 29 9.85 -6.00 -36.41
CA ALA A 29 10.00 -6.30 -34.98
C ALA A 29 10.99 -5.33 -34.32
N SER A 30 10.65 -4.83 -33.13
CA SER A 30 11.45 -3.84 -32.41
C SER A 30 11.27 -3.92 -30.89
N TYR A 31 12.35 -3.70 -30.15
CA TYR A 31 12.33 -3.61 -28.68
C TYR A 31 11.48 -2.45 -28.15
N TRP A 32 11.27 -1.41 -28.96
CA TRP A 32 10.38 -0.32 -28.57
C TRP A 32 8.93 -0.80 -28.38
N TYR A 33 8.48 -1.84 -29.10
CA TYR A 33 7.12 -2.37 -28.91
C TYR A 33 6.97 -3.23 -27.65
N ALA A 34 8.08 -3.62 -27.03
CA ALA A 34 8.07 -4.57 -25.92
C ALA A 34 7.72 -3.94 -24.56
N PHE A 35 7.62 -2.61 -24.43
CA PHE A 35 7.25 -1.98 -23.15
C PHE A 35 5.83 -2.34 -22.69
N GLY A 36 4.89 -2.50 -23.64
CA GLY A 36 3.52 -2.94 -23.33
C GLY A 36 3.48 -4.37 -22.78
N SER A 37 4.16 -5.30 -23.45
CA SER A 37 4.26 -6.70 -23.03
C SER A 37 5.06 -6.88 -21.73
N ALA A 38 6.13 -6.11 -21.53
CA ALA A 38 6.87 -6.10 -20.26
C ALA A 38 6.00 -5.58 -19.10
N THR A 39 5.15 -4.57 -19.34
CA THR A 39 4.19 -4.07 -18.33
C THR A 39 3.14 -5.14 -18.00
N LEU A 40 2.63 -5.84 -19.02
CA LEU A 40 1.70 -6.97 -18.84
C LEU A 40 2.34 -8.11 -18.04
N PHE A 41 3.60 -8.45 -18.32
CA PHE A 41 4.36 -9.41 -17.55
C PHE A 41 4.49 -9.00 -16.08
N ALA A 42 4.85 -7.74 -15.81
CA ALA A 42 4.95 -7.22 -14.45
C ALA A 42 3.59 -7.28 -13.71
N MET A 43 2.47 -7.00 -14.41
CA MET A 43 1.13 -7.18 -13.86
C MET A 43 0.85 -8.63 -13.45
N ILE A 44 1.18 -9.60 -14.32
CA ILE A 44 1.00 -11.03 -14.01
C ILE A 44 1.86 -11.42 -12.79
N LEU A 45 3.11 -10.95 -12.74
CA LEU A 45 3.99 -11.16 -11.59
C LEU A 45 3.37 -10.61 -10.30
N GLN A 46 2.78 -9.41 -10.33
CA GLN A 46 2.09 -8.80 -9.19
C GLN A 46 0.90 -9.63 -8.72
N ILE A 47 0.06 -10.10 -9.65
CA ILE A 47 -1.10 -10.94 -9.32
C ILE A 47 -0.65 -12.24 -8.66
N VAL A 48 0.33 -12.94 -9.25
CA VAL A 48 0.81 -14.23 -8.75
C VAL A 48 1.44 -14.07 -7.37
N THR A 49 2.35 -13.10 -7.20
CA THR A 49 3.00 -12.85 -5.90
C THR A 49 2.00 -12.38 -4.85
N GLY A 50 1.04 -11.52 -5.22
CA GLY A 50 -0.04 -11.08 -4.34
C GLY A 50 -0.89 -12.24 -3.83
N ILE A 51 -1.27 -13.20 -4.70
CA ILE A 51 -1.99 -14.41 -4.30
C ILE A 51 -1.20 -15.19 -3.25
N PHE A 52 0.11 -15.41 -3.45
CA PHE A 52 0.94 -16.10 -2.46
C PHE A 52 1.00 -15.38 -1.11
N LEU A 53 1.05 -14.05 -1.10
CA LEU A 53 1.07 -13.25 0.14
C LEU A 53 -0.26 -13.35 0.90
N THR A 54 -1.39 -13.43 0.18
CA THR A 54 -2.72 -13.52 0.82
C THR A 54 -2.95 -14.80 1.61
N PHE A 55 -2.20 -15.87 1.36
CA PHE A 55 -2.29 -17.10 2.17
C PHE A 55 -1.83 -16.95 3.62
N TYR A 56 -1.02 -15.92 3.92
CA TYR A 56 -0.44 -15.71 5.24
C TYR A 56 -0.84 -14.37 5.88
N TYR A 57 -1.22 -13.39 5.06
CA TYR A 57 -1.54 -12.03 5.52
C TYR A 57 -2.89 -11.95 6.24
N ALA A 58 -2.93 -11.24 7.38
CA ALA A 58 -4.13 -11.08 8.19
C ALA A 58 -4.51 -9.59 8.37
N PRO A 59 -5.60 -9.09 7.74
CA PRO A 59 -5.94 -7.66 7.68
C PRO A 59 -6.60 -7.14 8.97
N SER A 60 -5.81 -6.91 10.02
CA SER A 60 -6.24 -6.20 11.23
C SER A 60 -5.11 -5.37 11.85
N THR A 61 -5.41 -4.35 12.66
CA THR A 61 -4.36 -3.55 13.31
C THR A 61 -3.50 -4.37 14.27
N ALA A 62 -4.06 -5.43 14.84
CA ALA A 62 -3.35 -6.33 15.74
C ALA A 62 -2.41 -7.28 14.98
N SER A 63 -2.83 -7.75 13.79
CA SER A 63 -2.19 -8.86 13.07
C SER A 63 -1.50 -8.49 11.76
N ALA A 64 -1.78 -7.33 11.15
CA ALA A 64 -1.26 -7.00 9.81
C ALA A 64 0.27 -6.97 9.80
N TRP A 65 0.86 -6.18 10.71
CA TRP A 65 2.32 -6.14 10.87
C TRP A 65 2.90 -7.50 11.32
N GLU A 66 2.27 -8.18 12.28
CA GLU A 66 2.77 -9.49 12.77
C GLU A 66 2.76 -10.56 11.66
N SER A 67 1.69 -10.60 10.86
CA SER A 67 1.57 -11.52 9.73
C SER A 67 2.57 -11.20 8.62
N THR A 68 2.84 -9.92 8.37
CA THR A 68 3.87 -9.48 7.40
C THR A 68 5.27 -9.84 7.88
N ASN A 69 5.56 -9.60 9.16
CA ASN A 69 6.80 -10.00 9.81
C ASN A 69 6.99 -11.53 9.80
N TYR A 70 5.91 -12.29 10.01
CA TYR A 70 5.91 -13.75 9.91
C TYR A 70 6.22 -14.23 8.49
N ILE A 71 5.59 -13.65 7.46
CA ILE A 71 5.92 -13.96 6.06
C ILE A 71 7.39 -13.70 5.81
N TYR A 72 7.90 -12.55 6.26
CA TYR A 72 9.28 -12.15 6.00
C TYR A 72 10.30 -13.07 6.68
N HIS A 73 10.12 -13.39 7.96
CA HIS A 73 11.15 -14.09 8.74
C HIS A 73 10.91 -15.60 8.93
N SER A 74 9.67 -16.07 8.83
CA SER A 74 9.31 -17.45 9.21
C SER A 74 8.87 -18.32 8.03
N VAL A 75 8.26 -17.74 6.99
CA VAL A 75 7.83 -18.49 5.81
C VAL A 75 9.04 -18.75 4.90
N PRO A 76 9.29 -20.01 4.47
CA PRO A 76 10.34 -20.30 3.50
C PRO A 76 10.16 -19.48 2.22
N LEU A 77 11.20 -18.74 1.82
CA LEU A 77 11.18 -17.80 0.70
C LEU A 77 10.16 -16.65 0.83
N GLY A 78 9.52 -16.44 1.99
CA GLY A 78 8.54 -15.38 2.16
C GLY A 78 9.12 -13.97 2.03
N TRP A 79 10.33 -13.72 2.56
CA TRP A 79 11.08 -12.48 2.31
C TRP A 79 11.31 -12.22 0.81
N PHE A 80 11.56 -13.28 0.04
CA PHE A 80 11.81 -13.18 -1.39
C PHE A 80 10.52 -12.88 -2.15
N VAL A 81 9.40 -13.53 -1.81
CA VAL A 81 8.09 -13.24 -2.42
C VAL A 81 7.60 -11.83 -2.10
N ILE A 82 7.77 -11.35 -0.86
CA ILE A 82 7.50 -9.95 -0.49
C ILE A 82 8.34 -9.00 -1.34
N SER A 83 9.64 -9.31 -1.47
CA SER A 83 10.57 -8.47 -2.24
C SER A 83 10.24 -8.47 -3.74
N LEU A 84 9.86 -9.61 -4.31
CA LEU A 84 9.38 -9.71 -5.69
C LEU A 84 8.11 -8.88 -5.90
N HIS A 85 7.18 -8.90 -4.93
CA HIS A 85 5.97 -8.09 -5.01
C HIS A 85 6.30 -6.60 -4.95
N PHE A 86 7.17 -6.18 -4.02
CA PHE A 86 7.60 -4.78 -3.88
C PHE A 86 8.35 -4.24 -5.12
N TRP A 87 9.38 -4.95 -5.58
CA TRP A 87 10.17 -4.54 -6.75
C TRP A 87 9.38 -4.70 -8.04
N GLY A 88 8.50 -5.69 -8.12
CA GLY A 88 7.59 -5.85 -9.25
C GLY A 88 6.60 -4.70 -9.38
N ALA A 89 6.08 -4.15 -8.28
CA ALA A 89 5.21 -2.97 -8.31
C ALA A 89 5.97 -1.74 -8.82
N THR A 90 7.21 -1.55 -8.34
CA THR A 90 8.11 -0.49 -8.80
C THR A 90 8.41 -0.63 -10.30
N ALA A 91 8.76 -1.82 -10.76
CA ALA A 91 9.04 -2.09 -12.16
C ALA A 91 7.79 -1.90 -13.04
N MET A 92 6.62 -2.35 -12.59
CA MET A 92 5.36 -2.19 -13.31
C MET A 92 5.04 -0.71 -13.56
N ILE A 93 5.17 0.14 -12.54
CA ILE A 93 4.91 1.58 -12.69
C ILE A 93 5.96 2.23 -13.59
N ALA A 94 7.24 1.88 -13.46
CA ALA A 94 8.30 2.40 -14.34
C ALA A 94 8.04 2.03 -15.81
N LEU A 95 7.73 0.76 -16.09
CA LEU A 95 7.42 0.27 -17.44
C LEU A 95 6.16 0.92 -18.01
N LEU A 96 5.13 1.10 -17.19
CA LEU A 96 3.90 1.79 -17.58
C LEU A 96 4.17 3.25 -17.97
N LEU A 97 4.99 3.97 -17.21
CA LEU A 97 5.40 5.34 -17.55
C LEU A 97 6.26 5.39 -18.82
N MET A 98 7.18 4.44 -19.01
CA MET A 98 7.96 4.31 -20.25
C MET A 98 7.07 4.02 -21.47
N HIS A 99 6.07 3.13 -21.30
CA HIS A 99 5.11 2.80 -22.34
C HIS A 99 4.24 4.02 -22.70
N MET A 100 3.74 4.74 -21.69
CA MET A 100 3.00 5.99 -21.89
C MET A 100 3.84 7.04 -22.61
N LEU A 101 5.10 7.23 -22.20
CA LEU A 101 6.02 8.18 -22.82
C LEU A 101 6.30 7.80 -24.28
N GLN A 102 6.52 6.52 -24.57
CA GLN A 102 6.69 6.04 -25.94
C GLN A 102 5.46 6.38 -26.80
N VAL A 103 4.26 6.01 -26.35
CA VAL A 103 3.01 6.25 -27.09
C VAL A 103 2.80 7.73 -27.35
N LEU A 104 3.15 8.57 -26.38
CA LEU A 104 3.06 10.02 -26.50
C LEU A 104 4.09 10.59 -27.49
N LEU A 105 5.37 10.20 -27.37
CA LEU A 105 6.43 10.64 -28.30
C LEU A 105 6.17 10.13 -29.73
N TRP A 106 5.57 8.96 -29.88
CA TRP A 106 5.30 8.39 -31.20
C TRP A 106 3.95 8.86 -31.78
N GLY A 107 3.13 9.54 -30.99
CA GLY A 107 1.78 9.95 -31.37
C GLY A 107 0.86 8.79 -31.70
N ALA A 108 1.07 7.66 -31.03
CA ALA A 108 0.25 6.46 -31.22
C ALA A 108 -1.16 6.64 -30.60
N TYR A 109 -1.41 7.73 -29.87
CA TYR A 109 -2.74 8.13 -29.36
C TYR A 109 -3.65 8.78 -30.42
N LYS A 110 -3.13 9.17 -31.59
CA LYS A 110 -3.91 9.80 -32.65
C LYS A 110 -4.88 8.82 -33.32
N ALA A 111 -5.87 9.35 -34.03
CA ALA A 111 -6.86 8.59 -34.78
C ALA A 111 -6.25 7.41 -35.57
N PRO A 112 -6.87 6.21 -35.54
CA PRO A 112 -8.11 5.81 -34.85
C PRO A 112 -7.90 5.21 -33.44
N ARG A 113 -6.81 5.56 -32.75
CA ARG A 113 -6.38 4.93 -31.47
C ARG A 113 -6.69 5.76 -30.22
N GLU A 114 -7.59 6.73 -30.32
CA GLU A 114 -7.98 7.61 -29.21
C GLU A 114 -8.53 6.80 -28.03
N MET A 115 -9.36 5.79 -28.32
CA MET A 115 -9.94 4.92 -27.28
C MET A 115 -8.90 4.06 -26.59
N SER A 116 -7.89 3.55 -27.32
CA SER A 116 -6.76 2.82 -26.71
C SER A 116 -6.02 3.71 -25.73
N TRP A 117 -5.78 4.98 -26.09
CA TRP A 117 -5.12 5.95 -25.23
C TRP A 117 -5.93 6.27 -23.98
N ILE A 118 -7.23 6.55 -24.10
CA ILE A 118 -8.09 6.84 -22.95
C ILE A 118 -8.09 5.65 -21.97
N VAL A 119 -8.24 4.42 -22.47
CA VAL A 119 -8.14 3.21 -21.63
C VAL A 119 -6.74 3.09 -21.01
N GLY A 120 -5.67 3.43 -21.74
CA GLY A 120 -4.31 3.46 -21.21
C GLY A 120 -4.13 4.47 -20.06
N VAL A 121 -4.72 5.66 -20.15
CA VAL A 121 -4.72 6.65 -19.06
C VAL A 121 -5.52 6.14 -17.85
N LEU A 122 -6.65 5.46 -18.06
CA LEU A 122 -7.39 4.82 -16.97
C LEU A 122 -6.57 3.71 -16.29
N LEU A 123 -5.84 2.90 -17.06
CA LEU A 123 -4.91 1.89 -16.54
C LEU A 123 -3.80 2.51 -15.70
N LEU A 124 -3.26 3.67 -16.12
CA LEU A 124 -2.31 4.45 -15.32
C LEU A 124 -2.91 4.83 -13.96
N VAL A 125 -4.12 5.39 -13.93
CA VAL A 125 -4.77 5.80 -12.68
C VAL A 125 -5.03 4.59 -11.77
N VAL A 126 -5.58 3.50 -12.31
CA VAL A 126 -5.85 2.27 -11.52
C VAL A 126 -4.55 1.67 -10.96
N THR A 127 -3.46 1.68 -11.74
CA THR A 127 -2.16 1.17 -11.27
C THR A 127 -1.58 2.02 -10.15
N LEU A 128 -1.70 3.36 -10.24
CA LEU A 128 -1.28 4.25 -9.16
C LEU A 128 -2.13 4.03 -7.89
N VAL A 129 -3.45 3.81 -8.03
CA VAL A 129 -4.34 3.47 -6.91
C VAL A 129 -3.96 2.13 -6.28
N LEU A 130 -3.59 1.12 -7.08
CA LEU A 130 -3.04 -0.15 -6.56
C LEU A 130 -1.76 0.08 -5.77
N GLY A 131 -0.84 0.89 -6.29
CA GLY A 131 0.39 1.26 -5.60
C GLY A 131 0.17 1.98 -4.28
N LEU A 132 -0.88 2.80 -4.16
CA LEU A 132 -1.26 3.45 -2.90
C LEU A 132 -1.94 2.49 -1.92
N THR A 133 -2.90 1.69 -2.41
CA THR A 133 -3.72 0.83 -1.54
C THR A 133 -2.93 -0.35 -0.98
N GLY A 134 -1.96 -0.88 -1.74
CA GLY A 134 -1.06 -1.93 -1.28
C GLY A 134 -0.03 -1.45 -0.26
N TYR A 135 0.39 -0.17 -0.36
CA TYR A 135 1.39 0.43 0.52
C TYR A 135 0.98 0.44 2.00
N LEU A 136 -0.34 0.47 2.28
CA LEU A 136 -0.86 0.46 3.65
C LEU A 136 -0.75 -0.92 4.32
N LEU A 137 -0.79 -2.01 3.55
CA LEU A 137 -1.01 -3.35 4.07
C LEU A 137 0.06 -3.85 5.05
N PRO A 138 1.37 -3.57 4.89
CA PRO A 138 2.38 -3.95 5.88
C PRO A 138 2.12 -3.41 7.29
N TRP A 139 1.38 -2.30 7.41
CA TRP A 139 1.04 -1.64 8.68
C TRP A 139 2.26 -1.31 9.56
N ASP A 140 3.37 -0.95 8.91
CA ASP A 140 4.54 -0.38 9.55
C ASP A 140 4.40 1.14 9.72
N MET A 141 5.37 1.75 10.39
CA MET A 141 5.38 3.18 10.69
C MET A 141 5.22 4.03 9.43
N ASN A 142 5.98 3.72 8.38
CA ASN A 142 5.93 4.51 7.15
C ASN A 142 4.63 4.32 6.38
N ALA A 143 4.15 3.07 6.27
CA ALA A 143 2.86 2.74 5.67
C ALA A 143 1.71 3.52 6.33
N TYR A 144 1.66 3.54 7.67
CA TYR A 144 0.64 4.26 8.41
C TYR A 144 0.67 5.76 8.09
N PHE A 145 1.80 6.44 8.31
CA PHE A 145 1.85 7.89 8.14
C PHE A 145 1.74 8.33 6.67
N ALA A 146 2.28 7.56 5.73
CA ALA A 146 2.11 7.83 4.29
C ALA A 146 0.63 7.70 3.86
N SER A 147 -0.06 6.66 4.31
CA SER A 147 -1.48 6.48 4.01
C SER A 147 -2.38 7.51 4.70
N GLN A 148 -2.02 7.98 5.90
CA GLN A 148 -2.73 9.09 6.54
C GLN A 148 -2.67 10.36 5.66
N VAL A 149 -1.51 10.68 5.08
CA VAL A 149 -1.37 11.79 4.15
C VAL A 149 -2.26 11.59 2.92
N ALA A 150 -2.27 10.39 2.34
CA ALA A 150 -3.11 10.11 1.18
C ALA A 150 -4.62 10.22 1.46
N ILE A 151 -5.08 9.75 2.63
CA ILE A 151 -6.48 9.91 3.05
C ILE A 151 -6.82 11.39 3.29
N ASN A 152 -5.90 12.16 3.88
CA ASN A 152 -6.09 13.60 4.08
C ASN A 152 -6.13 14.38 2.76
N ILE A 153 -5.39 13.93 1.76
CA ILE A 153 -5.49 14.47 0.39
C ILE A 153 -6.88 14.14 -0.18
N ALA A 154 -7.31 12.89 -0.08
CA ALA A 154 -8.64 12.48 -0.56
C ALA A 154 -9.77 13.25 0.14
N SER A 155 -9.62 13.58 1.43
CA SER A 155 -10.60 14.38 2.17
C SER A 155 -10.67 15.84 1.75
N SER A 156 -9.63 16.37 1.11
CA SER A 156 -9.58 17.77 0.66
C SER A 156 -10.50 18.07 -0.52
N VAL A 157 -10.95 17.03 -1.26
CA VAL A 157 -11.80 17.20 -2.43
C VAL A 157 -13.17 17.76 -2.01
N PRO A 158 -13.62 18.89 -2.59
CA PRO A 158 -14.95 19.43 -2.29
C PRO A 158 -16.06 18.43 -2.60
N ILE A 159 -17.16 18.48 -1.83
CA ILE A 159 -18.39 17.67 -1.99
C ILE A 159 -18.20 16.19 -1.62
N VAL A 160 -17.20 15.51 -2.17
CA VAL A 160 -17.01 14.05 -2.00
C VAL A 160 -15.94 13.67 -0.97
N GLY A 161 -15.10 14.61 -0.54
CA GLY A 161 -13.95 14.33 0.32
C GLY A 161 -14.34 13.79 1.70
N THR A 162 -15.37 14.33 2.33
CA THR A 162 -15.84 13.87 3.66
C THR A 162 -16.38 12.45 3.61
N VAL A 163 -17.19 12.13 2.59
CA VAL A 163 -17.72 10.78 2.34
C VAL A 163 -16.57 9.81 2.05
N THR A 164 -15.61 10.22 1.21
CA THR A 164 -14.43 9.41 0.86
C THR A 164 -13.59 9.13 2.09
N GLN A 165 -13.34 10.11 2.95
CA GLN A 165 -12.59 9.92 4.20
C GLN A 165 -13.30 8.98 5.17
N GLN A 166 -14.60 9.16 5.38
CA GLN A 166 -15.39 8.27 6.23
C GLN A 166 -15.41 6.83 5.69
N PHE A 167 -15.47 6.68 4.37
CA PHE A 167 -15.37 5.38 3.72
C PHE A 167 -13.95 4.79 3.80
N LEU A 168 -12.89 5.56 3.65
CA LEU A 168 -11.54 4.99 3.70
C LEU A 168 -11.10 4.70 5.15
N SER A 169 -11.28 5.66 6.06
CA SER A 169 -10.88 5.53 7.46
C SER A 169 -11.79 4.60 8.27
N GLY A 170 -13.09 4.58 7.99
CA GLY A 170 -14.02 3.73 8.75
C GLY A 170 -14.26 4.16 10.21
N GLY A 171 -13.79 5.34 10.60
CA GLY A 171 -13.96 5.90 11.94
C GLY A 171 -13.24 7.25 12.08
N PRO A 172 -13.14 7.78 13.31
CA PRO A 172 -12.45 9.04 13.60
C PRO A 172 -10.95 9.04 13.29
N GLY A 173 -10.36 7.87 13.09
CA GLY A 173 -8.97 7.67 12.70
C GLY A 173 -8.79 6.34 11.98
N MET A 174 -7.56 6.03 11.56
CA MET A 174 -7.28 4.77 10.90
C MET A 174 -7.25 3.61 11.91
N GLY A 175 -7.93 2.52 11.57
CA GLY A 175 -8.06 1.33 12.42
C GLY A 175 -8.27 0.06 11.60
N THR A 176 -8.76 -1.01 12.25
CA THR A 176 -8.95 -2.32 11.60
C THR A 176 -9.85 -2.25 10.38
N LEU A 177 -10.89 -1.41 10.42
CA LEU A 177 -11.79 -1.23 9.28
C LEU A 177 -11.09 -0.59 8.08
N THR A 178 -10.15 0.34 8.32
CA THR A 178 -9.31 0.95 7.27
C THR A 178 -8.52 -0.12 6.55
N ILE A 179 -7.77 -0.94 7.29
CA ILE A 179 -6.94 -2.03 6.73
C ILE A 179 -7.80 -3.00 5.94
N ASN A 180 -8.96 -3.39 6.48
CA ASN A 180 -9.84 -4.34 5.83
C ASN A 180 -10.37 -3.81 4.49
N ARG A 181 -10.79 -2.53 4.45
CA ARG A 181 -11.23 -1.87 3.20
C ARG A 181 -10.09 -1.75 2.19
N PHE A 182 -8.91 -1.33 2.61
CA PHE A 182 -7.74 -1.24 1.73
C PHE A 182 -7.31 -2.61 1.20
N PHE A 183 -7.38 -3.66 2.03
CA PHE A 183 -7.17 -5.03 1.60
C PHE A 183 -8.19 -5.45 0.53
N GLY A 184 -9.48 -5.17 0.75
CA GLY A 184 -10.54 -5.41 -0.24
C GLY A 184 -10.31 -4.68 -1.57
N LEU A 185 -9.90 -3.41 -1.49
CA LEU A 185 -9.59 -2.59 -2.67
C LEU A 185 -8.38 -3.13 -3.42
N HIS A 186 -7.28 -3.40 -2.71
CA HIS A 186 -6.00 -3.78 -3.32
C HIS A 186 -5.99 -5.22 -3.87
N VAL A 187 -6.61 -6.17 -3.17
CA VAL A 187 -6.53 -7.59 -3.52
C VAL A 187 -7.65 -8.00 -4.48
N TRP A 188 -8.84 -7.41 -4.38
CA TRP A 188 -10.01 -7.84 -5.14
C TRP A 188 -10.47 -6.81 -6.17
N LEU A 189 -10.93 -5.65 -5.72
CA LEU A 189 -11.64 -4.70 -6.59
C LEU A 189 -10.74 -4.13 -7.68
N MET A 190 -9.58 -3.60 -7.29
CA MET A 190 -8.68 -2.92 -8.23
C MET A 190 -7.98 -3.88 -9.19
N PRO A 191 -7.50 -5.07 -8.78
CA PRO A 191 -6.96 -6.05 -9.74
C PRO A 191 -8.00 -6.56 -10.73
N ALA A 192 -9.25 -6.78 -10.29
CA ALA A 192 -10.33 -7.18 -11.20
C ALA A 192 -10.62 -6.09 -12.25
N LEU A 193 -10.69 -4.82 -11.81
CA LEU A 193 -10.83 -3.69 -12.72
C LEU A 193 -9.64 -3.56 -13.68
N LEU A 194 -8.41 -3.76 -13.17
CA LEU A 194 -7.19 -3.73 -13.97
C LEU A 194 -7.22 -4.79 -15.07
N VAL A 195 -7.56 -6.04 -14.74
CA VAL A 195 -7.67 -7.14 -15.72
C VAL A 195 -8.73 -6.83 -16.78
N LEU A 196 -9.89 -6.29 -16.39
CA LEU A 196 -10.94 -5.90 -17.32
C LEU A 196 -10.45 -4.81 -18.28
N LEU A 197 -9.82 -3.76 -17.75
CA LEU A 197 -9.30 -2.66 -18.56
C LEU A 197 -8.15 -3.10 -19.48
N VAL A 198 -7.28 -4.02 -19.04
CA VAL A 198 -6.24 -4.60 -19.90
C VAL A 198 -6.87 -5.42 -21.02
N GLY A 199 -7.89 -6.23 -20.73
CA GLY A 199 -8.65 -6.96 -21.74
C GLY A 199 -9.26 -6.02 -22.79
N ALA A 200 -9.89 -4.92 -22.35
CA ALA A 200 -10.41 -3.89 -23.23
C ALA A 200 -9.29 -3.22 -24.05
N HIS A 201 -8.17 -2.88 -23.41
CA HIS A 201 -7.03 -2.24 -24.05
C HIS A 201 -6.44 -3.09 -25.18
N LEU A 202 -6.20 -4.38 -24.92
CA LEU A 202 -5.70 -5.33 -25.91
C LEU A 202 -6.71 -5.57 -27.04
N THR A 203 -8.01 -5.64 -26.73
CA THR A 203 -9.05 -5.83 -27.75
C THR A 203 -9.11 -4.63 -28.71
N ILE A 204 -9.10 -3.40 -28.18
CA ILE A 204 -9.11 -2.18 -29.01
C ILE A 204 -7.82 -2.07 -29.82
N PHE A 205 -6.67 -2.40 -29.21
CA PHE A 205 -5.39 -2.43 -29.91
C PHE A 205 -5.43 -3.39 -31.11
N ARG A 206 -5.97 -4.60 -30.92
CA ARG A 206 -6.11 -5.59 -32.00
C ARG A 206 -7.05 -5.15 -33.10
N HIS A 207 -8.16 -4.48 -32.75
CA HIS A 207 -9.08 -3.94 -33.75
C HIS A 207 -8.43 -2.84 -34.61
N ASN A 208 -7.62 -1.96 -34.01
CA ASN A 208 -7.06 -0.79 -34.68
C ASN A 208 -5.64 -0.97 -35.22
N GLY A 209 -4.96 -2.04 -34.83
CA GLY A 209 -3.57 -2.35 -35.17
C GLY A 209 -2.53 -1.40 -34.54
N GLY A 210 -1.28 -1.85 -34.57
CA GLY A 210 -0.13 -1.07 -34.09
C GLY A 210 0.11 0.21 -34.91
N ALA A 211 0.53 1.28 -34.24
CA ALA A 211 0.83 2.55 -34.91
C ALA A 211 2.14 2.52 -35.72
N GLY A 212 3.02 1.53 -35.52
CA GLY A 212 4.34 1.50 -36.16
C GLY A 212 5.26 2.65 -35.71
N PRO A 213 6.41 2.84 -36.37
CA PRO A 213 7.31 3.96 -36.08
C PRO A 213 6.65 5.32 -36.41
N PRO A 214 7.12 6.43 -35.82
CA PRO A 214 6.51 7.77 -35.96
C PRO A 214 6.82 8.41 -37.32
N VAL A 215 6.30 7.81 -38.39
CA VAL A 215 6.42 8.27 -39.78
C VAL A 215 5.06 8.62 -40.36
N ASP A 216 5.05 9.59 -41.27
CA ASP A 216 3.86 10.10 -41.95
C ASP A 216 3.52 9.30 -43.23
N HIS A 217 4.12 8.12 -43.39
CA HIS A 217 3.89 7.22 -44.52
C HIS A 217 2.74 6.26 -44.21
N ASP A 218 2.05 5.80 -45.25
CA ASP A 218 1.07 4.72 -45.13
C ASP A 218 1.73 3.48 -44.48
N LEU A 219 1.14 2.99 -43.40
CA LEU A 219 1.62 1.84 -42.63
C LEU A 219 1.82 0.62 -43.51
N LYS A 220 0.97 0.44 -44.53
CA LYS A 220 1.05 -0.68 -45.49
C LYS A 220 2.30 -0.64 -46.36
N ARG A 221 2.94 0.52 -46.49
CA ARG A 221 4.17 0.72 -47.27
C ARG A 221 5.43 0.47 -46.45
N LEU A 222 5.31 0.32 -45.13
CA LEU A 222 6.43 -0.04 -44.28
C LEU A 222 6.73 -1.53 -44.40
N PRO A 223 7.99 -1.96 -44.18
CA PRO A 223 8.29 -3.37 -44.03
C PRO A 223 7.42 -3.97 -42.93
N GLN A 224 6.61 -4.98 -43.26
CA GLN A 224 5.82 -5.70 -42.28
C GLN A 224 6.67 -6.83 -41.72
N GLY A 225 6.93 -6.77 -40.41
CA GLY A 225 7.41 -7.94 -39.67
C GLY A 225 6.24 -8.84 -39.30
N ARG A 226 6.51 -10.06 -38.85
CA ARG A 226 5.50 -10.90 -38.20
C ARG A 226 5.67 -10.89 -36.70
N PHE A 227 4.55 -10.97 -35.98
CA PHE A 227 4.56 -11.09 -34.53
C PHE A 227 5.32 -12.36 -34.08
N TRP A 228 4.93 -13.52 -34.62
CA TRP A 228 5.68 -14.77 -34.48
C TRP A 228 6.64 -14.99 -35.67
N PRO A 229 7.91 -15.35 -35.43
CA PRO A 229 8.57 -15.53 -34.13
C PRO A 229 9.27 -14.26 -33.61
N ASN A 230 9.46 -13.26 -34.46
CA ASN A 230 10.44 -12.20 -34.25
C ASN A 230 10.06 -11.25 -33.09
N GLN A 231 8.85 -10.68 -33.10
CA GLN A 231 8.43 -9.75 -32.05
C GLN A 231 8.23 -10.49 -30.73
N MET A 232 7.62 -11.68 -30.75
CA MET A 232 7.41 -12.46 -29.53
C MET A 232 8.73 -12.81 -28.83
N PHE A 233 9.80 -13.09 -29.57
CA PHE A 233 11.12 -13.31 -28.97
C PHE A 233 11.67 -12.04 -28.30
N MET A 234 11.55 -10.87 -28.94
CA MET A 234 12.01 -9.59 -28.35
C MET A 234 11.22 -9.24 -27.09
N ASP A 235 9.91 -9.45 -27.12
CA ASP A 235 9.02 -9.25 -25.97
C ASP A 235 9.38 -10.17 -24.81
N ALA A 236 9.60 -11.46 -25.10
CA ALA A 236 10.04 -12.44 -24.11
C ALA A 236 11.41 -12.10 -23.53
N PHE A 237 12.36 -11.71 -24.38
CA PHE A 237 13.70 -11.33 -23.95
C PHE A 237 13.69 -10.11 -23.04
N LEU A 238 12.97 -9.03 -23.41
CA LEU A 238 12.88 -7.83 -22.57
C LEU A 238 12.17 -8.15 -21.23
N SER A 239 11.06 -8.89 -21.28
CA SER A 239 10.33 -9.28 -20.08
C SER A 239 11.17 -10.15 -19.15
N PHE A 240 11.96 -11.07 -19.72
CA PHE A 240 12.91 -11.88 -18.95
C PHE A 240 14.04 -11.04 -18.35
N ALA A 241 14.60 -10.08 -19.10
CA ALA A 241 15.61 -9.17 -18.57
C ALA A 241 15.07 -8.34 -17.40
N VAL A 242 13.84 -7.81 -17.52
CA VAL A 242 13.13 -7.13 -16.42
C VAL A 242 12.94 -8.07 -15.23
N PHE A 243 12.52 -9.32 -15.46
CA PHE A 243 12.36 -10.30 -14.39
C PHE A 243 13.68 -10.57 -13.65
N VAL A 244 14.78 -10.74 -14.38
CA VAL A 244 16.11 -10.92 -13.80
C VAL A 244 16.48 -9.70 -12.95
N ILE A 245 16.24 -8.48 -13.42
CA ILE A 245 16.47 -7.26 -12.63
C ILE A 245 15.64 -7.28 -11.34
N ILE A 246 14.35 -7.61 -11.40
CA ILE A 246 13.49 -7.70 -10.22
C ILE A 246 14.02 -8.77 -9.24
N VAL A 247 14.46 -9.92 -9.72
CA VAL A 247 15.04 -10.99 -8.89
C VAL A 247 16.34 -10.52 -8.23
N LEU A 248 17.25 -9.88 -8.99
CA LEU A 248 18.50 -9.35 -8.46
C LEU A 248 18.24 -8.29 -7.39
N LEU A 249 17.33 -7.34 -7.66
CA LEU A 249 16.91 -6.35 -6.66
C LEU A 249 16.30 -7.02 -5.43
N SER A 250 15.51 -8.08 -5.60
CA SER A 250 14.90 -8.80 -4.48
C SER A 250 15.91 -9.54 -3.61
N ILE A 251 17.03 -10.01 -4.18
CA ILE A 251 18.09 -10.72 -3.46
C ILE A 251 19.07 -9.75 -2.79
N PHE A 252 19.52 -8.73 -3.53
CA PHE A 252 20.57 -7.82 -3.07
C PHE A 252 20.03 -6.61 -2.31
N LEU A 253 18.80 -6.19 -2.59
CA LEU A 253 18.12 -5.06 -1.96
C LEU A 253 16.71 -5.50 -1.52
N PRO A 254 16.58 -6.50 -0.63
CA PRO A 254 15.28 -7.00 -0.20
C PRO A 254 14.43 -5.86 0.38
N ALA A 255 13.12 -5.95 0.22
CA ALA A 255 12.21 -4.94 0.76
C ALA A 255 12.38 -4.86 2.28
N GLY A 256 12.54 -3.65 2.81
CA GLY A 256 12.58 -3.41 4.26
C GLY A 256 11.17 -3.46 4.86
N LEU A 257 11.07 -3.92 6.12
CA LEU A 257 9.87 -3.79 6.93
C LEU A 257 10.22 -2.89 8.12
N ASP A 258 9.54 -1.75 8.22
CA ASP A 258 9.75 -0.81 9.32
C ASP A 258 9.12 -1.32 10.63
N ALA A 259 9.43 -0.63 11.73
CA ALA A 259 8.80 -0.89 13.02
C ALA A 259 7.27 -0.80 12.93
N LYS A 260 6.59 -1.60 13.77
CA LYS A 260 5.13 -1.59 13.87
C LYS A 260 4.60 -0.17 14.07
N ALA A 261 3.53 0.17 13.36
CA ALA A 261 2.95 1.50 13.42
C ALA A 261 2.54 1.90 14.85
N ASP A 262 3.03 3.06 15.29
CA ASP A 262 2.62 3.73 16.53
C ASP A 262 2.06 5.12 16.18
N PRO A 263 0.73 5.31 16.26
CA PRO A 263 0.11 6.60 15.94
C PRO A 263 0.51 7.76 16.88
N THR A 264 1.16 7.48 18.00
CA THR A 264 1.48 8.49 19.02
C THR A 264 2.79 9.22 18.77
N VAL A 265 3.65 8.67 17.90
CA VAL A 265 4.94 9.28 17.58
C VAL A 265 4.85 10.18 16.36
N LYS A 266 5.71 11.19 16.29
CA LYS A 266 5.88 11.98 15.08
C LYS A 266 6.87 11.26 14.16
N PHE A 267 6.38 10.73 13.04
CA PHE A 267 7.20 10.09 12.02
C PHE A 267 7.18 10.88 10.70
N ILE A 268 8.34 11.02 10.06
CA ILE A 268 8.46 11.66 8.75
C ILE A 268 8.33 10.56 7.69
N ALA A 269 7.12 10.41 7.17
CA ALA A 269 6.84 9.45 6.11
C ALA A 269 7.60 9.80 4.82
N TYR A 270 8.08 8.77 4.14
CA TYR A 270 8.67 8.86 2.81
C TYR A 270 7.78 8.09 1.82
N PRO A 271 7.08 8.80 0.92
CA PRO A 271 6.22 8.14 -0.04
C PRO A 271 7.05 7.40 -1.10
N ALA A 272 6.41 6.45 -1.78
CA ALA A 272 7.03 5.75 -2.91
C ALA A 272 7.50 6.74 -3.99
N TRP A 273 8.55 6.36 -4.75
CA TRP A 273 9.22 7.27 -5.69
C TRP A 273 8.28 7.89 -6.74
N TYR A 274 7.28 7.13 -7.19
CA TYR A 274 6.27 7.57 -8.16
C TYR A 274 5.26 8.57 -7.57
N PHE A 275 5.27 8.80 -6.25
CA PHE A 275 4.47 9.84 -5.57
C PHE A 275 5.32 11.00 -5.03
N LEU A 276 6.65 10.95 -5.15
CA LEU A 276 7.53 12.02 -4.66
C LEU A 276 7.23 13.38 -5.31
N ALA A 277 6.95 13.41 -6.61
CA ALA A 277 6.55 14.65 -7.29
C ALA A 277 5.29 15.27 -6.66
N LEU A 278 4.26 14.47 -6.36
CA LEU A 278 3.03 14.93 -5.72
C LEU A 278 3.30 15.42 -4.30
N TYR A 279 4.13 14.70 -3.55
CA TYR A 279 4.52 15.07 -2.20
C TYR A 279 5.36 16.37 -2.18
N GLY A 280 6.21 16.60 -3.19
CA GLY A 280 6.93 17.85 -3.39
C GLY A 280 6.00 19.04 -3.59
N MET A 281 4.92 18.88 -4.37
CA MET A 281 3.92 19.94 -4.52
C MET A 281 3.20 20.24 -3.20
N LEU A 282 2.83 19.20 -2.43
CA LEU A 282 2.21 19.39 -1.12
C LEU A 282 3.14 20.13 -0.14
N ARG A 283 4.45 19.82 -0.16
CA ARG A 283 5.43 20.55 0.65
C ARG A 283 5.52 22.02 0.28
N ILE A 284 5.56 22.34 -1.01
CA ILE A 284 5.58 23.74 -1.49
C ILE A 284 4.29 24.46 -1.08
N ALA A 285 3.14 23.81 -1.20
CA ALA A 285 1.87 24.36 -0.73
C ALA A 285 1.87 24.65 0.78
N GLY A 286 2.54 23.81 1.57
CA GLY A 286 2.74 24.01 3.01
C GLY A 286 3.63 25.21 3.37
N LEU A 287 4.39 25.79 2.43
CA LEU A 287 5.17 27.02 2.66
C LEU A 287 4.31 28.30 2.60
N THR A 288 3.06 28.19 2.15
CA THR A 288 2.14 29.33 2.04
C THR A 288 1.59 29.74 3.40
N PRO A 289 1.21 31.02 3.60
CA PRO A 289 0.62 31.48 4.85
C PRO A 289 -0.63 30.67 5.23
N ALA A 290 -0.87 30.48 6.54
CA ALA A 290 -1.94 29.62 7.07
C ALA A 290 -3.34 29.89 6.49
N ALA A 291 -3.63 31.15 6.11
CA ALA A 291 -4.90 31.54 5.48
C ALA A 291 -5.08 30.95 4.06
N VAL A 292 -3.98 30.69 3.35
CA VAL A 292 -3.97 30.22 1.95
C VAL A 292 -3.63 28.72 1.87
N THR A 293 -3.01 28.15 2.90
CA THR A 293 -2.58 26.74 2.95
C THR A 293 -3.67 25.73 2.57
N PRO A 294 -4.93 25.83 3.02
CA PRO A 294 -5.97 24.88 2.62
C PRO A 294 -6.20 24.87 1.10
N TRP A 295 -6.26 26.06 0.50
CA TRP A 295 -6.40 26.21 -0.95
C TRP A 295 -5.15 25.72 -1.67
N ALA A 296 -3.96 26.11 -1.20
CA ALA A 296 -2.70 25.67 -1.78
C ALA A 296 -2.57 24.13 -1.79
N ASN A 297 -2.96 23.46 -0.70
CA ASN A 297 -2.97 22.00 -0.61
C ASN A 297 -3.95 21.37 -1.60
N LEU A 298 -5.16 21.92 -1.73
CA LEU A 298 -6.13 21.46 -2.72
C LEU A 298 -5.60 21.62 -4.15
N PHE A 299 -4.99 22.77 -4.47
CA PHE A 299 -4.39 23.01 -5.78
C PHE A 299 -3.27 22.02 -6.08
N ALA A 300 -2.35 21.83 -5.13
CA ALA A 300 -1.20 20.94 -5.27
C ALA A 300 -1.58 19.46 -5.42
N THR A 301 -2.61 19.01 -4.72
CA THR A 301 -2.86 17.57 -4.56
C THR A 301 -4.06 17.05 -5.37
N VAL A 302 -4.99 17.93 -5.75
CA VAL A 302 -6.19 17.54 -6.51
C VAL A 302 -6.22 18.22 -7.87
N ILE A 303 -6.11 19.55 -7.91
CA ILE A 303 -6.35 20.32 -9.14
C ILE A 303 -5.22 20.12 -10.15
N ILE A 304 -3.95 20.21 -9.74
CA ILE A 304 -2.81 20.02 -10.66
C ILE A 304 -2.75 18.58 -11.18
N PRO A 305 -2.76 17.53 -10.34
CA PRO A 305 -2.71 16.15 -10.83
C PRO A 305 -3.97 15.76 -11.63
N GLY A 306 -5.16 16.17 -11.16
CA GLY A 306 -6.43 15.91 -11.86
C GLY A 306 -6.51 16.65 -13.20
N GLY A 307 -6.02 17.89 -13.25
CA GLY A 307 -5.87 18.66 -14.48
C GLY A 307 -4.88 18.01 -15.45
N PHE A 308 -3.77 17.46 -14.94
CA PHE A 308 -2.80 16.74 -15.76
C PHE A 308 -3.41 15.45 -16.36
N VAL A 309 -4.10 14.64 -15.56
CA VAL A 309 -4.81 13.44 -16.07
C VAL A 309 -5.89 13.82 -17.08
N THR A 310 -6.66 14.88 -16.81
CA THR A 310 -7.67 15.40 -17.74
C THR A 310 -7.04 15.86 -19.06
N LEU A 311 -5.90 16.56 -18.99
CA LEU A 311 -5.14 16.96 -20.16
C LEU A 311 -4.68 15.75 -20.97
N LEU A 312 -4.20 14.68 -20.31
CA LEU A 312 -3.84 13.44 -21.00
C LEU A 312 -5.06 12.82 -21.69
N ILE A 313 -6.22 12.72 -21.03
CA ILE A 313 -7.45 12.18 -21.65
C ILE A 313 -7.86 13.02 -22.87
N LEU A 314 -7.75 14.34 -22.78
CA LEU A 314 -8.14 15.25 -23.86
C LEU A 314 -7.08 15.40 -24.96
N LEU A 315 -5.85 14.91 -24.73
CA LEU A 315 -4.71 15.07 -25.64
C LEU A 315 -5.01 14.68 -27.09
N PRO A 316 -5.69 13.55 -27.39
CA PRO A 316 -5.99 13.17 -28.77
C PRO A 316 -6.88 14.17 -29.50
N PHE A 317 -7.73 14.89 -28.78
CA PHE A 317 -8.66 15.88 -29.32
C PHE A 317 -8.04 17.28 -29.41
N LEU A 318 -7.06 17.58 -28.55
CA LEU A 318 -6.34 18.85 -28.54
C LEU A 318 -5.25 18.89 -29.63
N ASP A 319 -4.57 17.77 -29.89
CA ASP A 319 -3.51 17.70 -30.88
C ASP A 319 -4.05 17.48 -32.31
N ARG A 320 -4.41 18.60 -32.95
CA ARG A 320 -4.96 18.64 -34.33
C ARG A 320 -3.93 18.41 -35.45
N ASN A 321 -2.65 18.27 -35.14
CA ASN A 321 -1.63 18.08 -36.18
C ASN A 321 -1.79 16.67 -36.81
N PRO A 322 -1.95 16.51 -38.13
CA PRO A 322 -2.06 15.19 -38.74
C PRO A 322 -0.77 14.37 -38.67
N SER A 323 0.39 15.01 -38.49
CA SER A 323 1.70 14.36 -38.48
C SER A 323 1.94 13.55 -37.20
N ARG A 324 2.54 12.37 -37.36
CA ARG A 324 3.04 11.53 -36.27
C ARG A 324 4.53 11.72 -36.00
N GLN A 325 5.23 12.48 -36.83
CA GLN A 325 6.66 12.73 -36.67
C GLN A 325 6.94 13.59 -35.44
N LEU A 326 8.01 13.24 -34.73
CA LEU A 326 8.40 13.92 -33.49
C LEU A 326 8.77 15.39 -33.73
N THR A 327 9.58 15.64 -34.76
CA THR A 327 10.08 16.98 -35.12
C THR A 327 8.98 17.95 -35.55
N ARG A 328 7.86 17.44 -36.06
CA ARG A 328 6.71 18.24 -36.49
C ARG A 328 5.76 18.59 -35.35
N ARG A 329 6.05 18.17 -34.11
CA ARG A 329 5.22 18.43 -32.91
C ARG A 329 6.03 19.05 -31.77
N PRO A 330 6.64 20.24 -31.98
CA PRO A 330 7.49 20.88 -30.97
C PRO A 330 6.74 21.22 -29.68
N TRP A 331 5.44 21.52 -29.75
CA TRP A 331 4.60 21.79 -28.57
C TRP A 331 4.47 20.56 -27.67
N ILE A 332 4.17 19.38 -28.23
CA ILE A 332 4.01 18.13 -27.45
C ILE A 332 5.34 17.75 -26.81
N LEU A 333 6.43 17.86 -27.56
CA LEU A 333 7.78 17.69 -27.05
C LEU A 333 8.09 18.64 -25.89
N GLY A 334 7.81 19.93 -26.06
CA GLY A 334 8.01 20.95 -25.05
C GLY A 334 7.20 20.66 -23.78
N LEU A 335 5.91 20.36 -23.92
CA LEU A 335 5.05 20.01 -22.78
C LEU A 335 5.53 18.75 -22.06
N THR A 336 5.95 17.74 -22.80
CA THR A 336 6.49 16.50 -22.23
C THR A 336 7.79 16.76 -21.48
N ALA A 337 8.71 17.50 -22.09
CA ALA A 337 9.99 17.85 -21.48
C ALA A 337 9.78 18.68 -20.21
N VAL A 338 8.91 19.70 -20.25
CA VAL A 338 8.56 20.50 -19.07
C VAL A 338 7.93 19.64 -17.98
N SER A 339 7.01 18.74 -18.34
CA SER A 339 6.36 17.83 -17.37
C SER A 339 7.37 16.88 -16.73
N LEU A 340 8.31 16.33 -17.49
CA LEU A 340 9.37 15.47 -16.97
C LEU A 340 10.36 16.24 -16.08
N VAL A 341 10.81 17.41 -16.50
CA VAL A 341 11.71 18.27 -15.70
C VAL A 341 11.02 18.68 -14.40
N PHE A 342 9.74 19.05 -14.46
CA PHE A 342 8.95 19.39 -13.29
C PHE A 342 8.78 18.20 -12.34
N ALA A 343 8.40 17.02 -12.85
CA ALA A 343 8.25 15.82 -12.06
C ALA A 343 9.57 15.36 -11.41
N ILE A 344 10.66 15.36 -12.16
CA ILE A 344 12.00 15.00 -11.65
C ILE A 344 12.47 16.03 -10.63
N GLY A 345 12.36 17.33 -10.93
CA GLY A 345 12.76 18.41 -10.03
C GLY A 345 12.04 18.36 -8.69
N LEU A 346 10.71 18.16 -8.69
CA LEU A 346 9.92 18.00 -7.47
C LEU A 346 10.25 16.70 -6.72
N SER A 347 10.54 15.62 -7.45
CA SER A 347 10.94 14.36 -6.83
C SER A 347 12.29 14.49 -6.12
N LEU A 348 13.26 15.15 -6.75
CA LEU A 348 14.57 15.43 -6.14
C LEU A 348 14.44 16.39 -4.94
N TYR A 349 13.66 17.47 -5.08
CA TYR A 349 13.40 18.41 -3.99
C TYR A 349 12.81 17.71 -2.77
N SER A 350 11.75 16.92 -2.98
CA SER A 350 11.09 16.19 -1.88
C SER A 350 11.99 15.14 -1.26
N GLN A 351 12.74 14.38 -2.07
CA GLN A 351 13.69 13.38 -1.57
C GLN A 351 14.76 14.01 -0.68
N LEU A 352 15.39 15.10 -1.13
CA LEU A 352 16.40 15.82 -0.36
C LEU A 352 15.84 16.40 0.93
N ALA A 353 14.62 16.94 0.89
CA ALA A 353 13.97 17.51 2.06
C ALA A 353 13.62 16.44 3.11
N VAL A 354 13.12 15.28 2.68
CA VAL A 354 12.85 14.13 3.57
C VAL A 354 14.15 13.61 4.18
N GLN A 355 15.20 13.42 3.38
CA GLN A 355 16.50 12.94 3.87
C GLN A 355 17.10 13.90 4.91
N LYS A 356 16.98 15.21 4.69
CA LYS A 356 17.44 16.22 5.64
C LYS A 356 16.71 16.12 6.98
N GLU A 357 15.37 16.08 6.95
CA GLU A 357 14.58 16.01 8.17
C GLU A 357 14.79 14.68 8.93
N GLN A 358 14.97 13.57 8.21
CA GLN A 358 15.32 12.28 8.80
C GLN A 358 16.71 12.31 9.44
N ALA A 359 17.69 12.95 8.80
CA ALA A 359 19.02 13.12 9.35
C ALA A 359 19.02 13.99 10.62
N GLU A 360 18.25 15.08 10.64
CA GLU A 360 18.07 15.94 11.80
C GLU A 360 17.36 15.20 12.94
N ALA A 361 16.30 14.44 12.63
CA ALA A 361 15.61 13.60 13.61
C ALA A 361 16.52 12.51 14.19
N ALA A 362 17.39 11.91 13.36
CA ALA A 362 18.38 10.93 13.81
C ALA A 362 19.50 11.56 14.65
N ALA A 363 19.88 12.82 14.38
CA ALA A 363 20.88 13.57 15.14
C ALA A 363 20.36 14.10 16.49
N GLY A 364 19.06 14.37 16.60
CA GLY A 364 18.40 14.85 17.83
C GLY A 364 17.96 13.75 18.81
N GLY A 365 18.06 12.47 18.44
CA GLY A 365 17.69 11.32 19.28
C GLY A 365 18.89 10.66 19.98
N PRO A 366 18.68 9.86 21.05
CA PRO A 366 19.76 9.09 21.66
C PRO A 366 20.40 8.13 20.64
N PRO A 367 21.71 7.86 20.73
CA PRO A 367 22.53 7.25 19.67
C PRO A 367 22.08 5.87 19.15
N ALA A 368 21.17 5.19 19.85
CA ALA A 368 20.54 3.94 19.40
C ALA A 368 19.55 4.14 18.24
N ALA A 369 18.87 5.29 18.14
CA ALA A 369 17.96 5.60 17.03
C ALA A 369 18.72 5.93 15.73
N ALA A 370 19.90 6.55 15.86
CA ALA A 370 20.79 6.81 14.74
C ALA A 370 21.38 5.52 14.12
N ALA A 371 21.50 4.43 14.89
CA ALA A 371 21.95 3.13 14.38
C ALA A 371 20.86 2.41 13.56
N ALA A 372 19.58 2.57 13.93
CA ALA A 372 18.45 2.03 13.16
C ALA A 372 18.27 2.75 11.81
N ALA A 373 18.44 4.08 11.77
CA ALA A 373 18.39 4.86 10.53
C ALA A 373 19.53 4.52 9.55
N ARG A 374 20.70 4.13 10.05
CA ARG A 374 21.83 3.66 9.22
C ARG A 374 21.56 2.29 8.57
N ASN A 375 20.80 1.42 9.23
CA ASN A 375 20.41 0.12 8.67
C ASN A 375 19.31 0.24 7.59
N ALA A 376 18.45 1.26 7.66
CA ALA A 376 17.43 1.53 6.64
C ALA A 376 18.02 2.11 5.33
N LEU A 377 19.19 2.75 5.40
CA LEU A 377 19.89 3.33 4.24
C LEU A 377 21.06 2.47 3.73
N GLY A 378 21.36 1.34 4.38
CA GLY A 378 22.52 0.49 4.12
C GLY A 378 22.17 -0.99 4.11
N GLY A 379 21.36 -1.41 3.13
CA GLY A 379 21.20 -2.82 2.81
C GLY A 379 22.48 -3.40 2.21
N ALA A 380 23.41 -3.85 3.05
CA ALA A 380 24.47 -4.78 2.68
C ALA A 380 24.91 -5.60 3.90
N HIS A 381 24.37 -6.81 3.99
CA HIS A 381 24.87 -8.00 4.68
C HIS A 381 25.46 -7.94 6.10
N SER A 382 24.90 -8.80 6.96
CA SER A 382 25.72 -9.89 7.51
C SER A 382 25.08 -11.24 7.17
N ILE A 383 25.70 -11.99 6.27
CA ILE A 383 25.55 -13.44 6.21
C ILE A 383 26.34 -13.97 7.40
N GLY A 384 25.64 -14.27 8.50
CA GLY A 384 26.21 -14.82 9.72
C GLY A 384 25.52 -16.13 10.06
N ASN A 385 26.17 -17.23 9.67
CA ASN A 385 25.83 -18.60 10.03
C ASN A 385 25.66 -18.79 11.55
N SER A 386 24.50 -19.33 11.98
CA SER A 386 24.35 -20.24 13.12
C SER A 386 22.94 -20.85 12.97
N SER A 387 22.70 -22.11 12.60
CA SER A 387 23.24 -23.38 13.10
C SER A 387 23.44 -23.41 14.62
N THR A 388 22.34 -23.33 15.37
CA THR A 388 22.21 -24.17 16.58
C THR A 388 20.85 -24.86 16.62
N VAL A 389 20.95 -26.18 16.47
CA VAL A 389 19.93 -27.18 16.68
C VAL A 389 19.52 -27.15 18.17
N GLY A 390 18.26 -26.82 18.43
CA GLY A 390 17.58 -27.10 19.70
C GLY A 390 16.43 -28.06 19.45
N LYS A 391 16.64 -29.34 19.76
CA LYS A 391 15.66 -30.45 19.69
C LYS A 391 14.29 -30.03 20.24
N SER A 392 13.26 -30.11 19.39
CA SER A 392 11.86 -30.23 19.82
C SER A 392 11.43 -31.67 19.60
N THR A 393 11.18 -32.37 20.70
CA THR A 393 10.65 -33.74 20.71
C THR A 393 9.21 -33.79 20.26
N THR A 394 8.97 -34.73 19.35
CA THR A 394 7.72 -35.23 18.79
C THR A 394 6.66 -35.65 19.81
N GLY A 395 5.39 -35.41 19.46
CA GLY A 395 4.23 -36.14 19.97
C GLY A 395 2.94 -35.65 19.30
N GLY A 396 2.42 -36.40 18.33
CA GLY A 396 1.13 -36.13 17.68
C GLY A 396 -0.03 -36.87 18.33
N THR A 397 -1.27 -36.36 18.15
CA THR A 397 -2.52 -37.12 17.90
C THR A 397 -3.73 -36.17 17.73
N THR A 398 -4.40 -36.30 16.58
CA THR A 398 -5.87 -36.30 16.30
C THR A 398 -6.83 -35.26 16.92
N GLY A 399 -7.47 -34.49 16.02
CA GLY A 399 -8.94 -34.32 15.90
C GLY A 399 -9.73 -33.57 17.00
N GLY A 400 -10.19 -32.34 16.69
CA GLY A 400 -11.40 -31.74 17.28
C GLY A 400 -11.31 -30.24 17.62
N ALA A 401 -12.12 -29.42 16.92
CA ALA A 401 -12.66 -28.06 17.21
C ALA A 401 -11.73 -26.97 17.83
N PRO A 402 -11.90 -25.68 17.45
CA PRO A 402 -10.90 -24.65 17.73
C PRO A 402 -10.76 -24.36 19.23
N ARG A 403 -9.64 -24.78 19.82
CA ARG A 403 -9.25 -24.43 21.20
C ARG A 403 -8.48 -23.12 21.20
N THR A 404 -8.95 -22.20 22.04
CA THR A 404 -8.23 -21.03 22.53
C THR A 404 -6.82 -21.40 23.02
N ALA A 405 -5.83 -20.56 22.72
CA ALA A 405 -4.44 -20.75 23.13
C ALA A 405 -4.31 -20.90 24.66
N PRO A 406 -3.48 -21.81 25.20
CA PRO A 406 -3.41 -22.09 26.63
C PRO A 406 -2.73 -20.93 27.36
N GLY A 407 -3.40 -20.36 28.36
CA GLY A 407 -2.79 -19.49 29.37
C GLY A 407 -3.26 -18.03 29.40
N VAL A 408 -4.04 -17.57 28.42
CA VAL A 408 -4.59 -16.20 28.44
C VAL A 408 -5.93 -16.18 29.17
N THR A 409 -5.98 -15.55 30.34
CA THR A 409 -7.23 -15.39 31.10
C THR A 409 -8.23 -14.52 30.31
N LYS A 410 -9.54 -14.76 30.44
CA LYS A 410 -10.59 -13.98 29.75
C LYS A 410 -10.42 -12.47 29.96
N GLY A 411 -10.02 -12.06 31.16
CA GLY A 411 -9.72 -10.66 31.48
C GLY A 411 -8.55 -10.07 30.70
N GLN A 412 -7.51 -10.86 30.40
CA GLN A 412 -6.37 -10.43 29.59
C GLN A 412 -6.77 -10.17 28.13
N GLN A 413 -7.67 -10.98 27.56
CA GLN A 413 -8.17 -10.77 26.20
C GLN A 413 -9.00 -9.48 26.11
N ILE A 414 -9.90 -9.28 27.08
CA ILE A 414 -10.73 -8.07 27.15
C ILE A 414 -9.83 -6.83 27.31
N PHE A 415 -8.81 -6.90 28.17
CA PHE A 415 -7.85 -5.81 28.36
C PHE A 415 -7.10 -5.48 27.06
N ALA A 416 -6.59 -6.49 26.36
CA ALA A 416 -5.84 -6.31 25.11
C ALA A 416 -6.70 -5.68 24.01
N GLN A 417 -7.98 -6.02 23.94
CA GLN A 417 -8.90 -5.54 22.92
C GLN A 417 -9.42 -4.11 23.19
N ASN A 418 -9.66 -3.78 24.46
CA ASN A 418 -10.46 -2.61 24.82
C ASN A 418 -9.72 -1.56 25.65
N CYS A 419 -8.67 -1.95 26.39
CA CYS A 419 -8.03 -1.09 27.39
C CYS A 419 -6.55 -0.79 27.07
N ALA A 420 -5.87 -1.69 26.37
CA ALA A 420 -4.44 -1.61 26.11
C ALA A 420 -4.05 -0.45 25.17
N SER A 421 -4.96 0.03 24.33
CA SER A 421 -4.75 1.19 23.44
C SER A 421 -4.47 2.48 24.22
N CYS A 422 -5.03 2.63 25.43
CA CYS A 422 -4.83 3.80 26.28
C CYS A 422 -3.89 3.52 27.45
N HIS A 423 -4.00 2.34 28.09
CA HIS A 423 -3.21 2.01 29.29
C HIS A 423 -1.92 1.24 29.01
N SER A 424 -1.62 0.97 27.73
CA SER A 424 -0.51 0.12 27.29
C SER A 424 -0.61 -1.34 27.75
N ALA A 425 0.01 -2.28 27.02
CA ALA A 425 0.00 -3.70 27.37
C ALA A 425 0.69 -4.01 28.72
N ASN A 426 1.56 -3.11 29.18
CA ASN A 426 2.27 -3.18 30.46
C ASN A 426 1.59 -2.40 31.60
N GLY A 427 0.38 -1.85 31.35
CA GLY A 427 -0.38 -1.11 32.36
C GLY A 427 0.24 0.22 32.81
N LYS A 428 1.25 0.76 32.11
CA LYS A 428 1.91 2.01 32.51
C LYS A 428 1.16 3.29 32.10
N GLY A 429 0.22 3.18 31.16
CA GLY A 429 -0.44 4.35 30.57
C GLY A 429 0.54 5.35 29.96
N GLN A 430 0.11 6.59 29.83
CA GLN A 430 0.89 7.71 29.32
C GLN A 430 0.84 8.86 30.33
N ALA A 431 2.00 9.30 30.82
CA ALA A 431 2.08 10.36 31.83
C ALA A 431 1.32 11.63 31.39
N GLY A 432 0.43 12.14 32.26
CA GLY A 432 -0.41 13.33 32.01
C GLY A 432 -1.61 13.14 31.07
N VAL A 433 -1.72 11.97 30.42
CA VAL A 433 -2.80 11.65 29.47
C VAL A 433 -3.64 10.48 29.97
N PHE A 434 -3.03 9.30 30.13
CA PHE A 434 -3.67 8.09 30.67
C PHE A 434 -2.96 7.61 31.93
N PRO A 435 -3.67 7.46 33.05
CA PRO A 435 -3.05 7.06 34.30
C PRO A 435 -2.48 5.64 34.26
N PRO A 436 -1.38 5.37 35.00
CA PRO A 436 -0.85 4.01 35.15
C PRO A 436 -1.85 3.16 35.93
N LEU A 437 -2.00 1.91 35.51
CA LEU A 437 -2.71 0.85 36.24
C LEU A 437 -1.75 -0.03 37.03
N ALA A 438 -0.51 -0.17 36.55
CA ALA A 438 0.56 -0.88 37.23
C ALA A 438 1.07 -0.07 38.44
N GLY A 439 1.02 -0.66 39.63
CA GLY A 439 1.50 -0.05 40.87
C GLY A 439 0.65 1.09 41.43
N ASN A 440 -0.53 1.36 40.84
CA ASN A 440 -1.40 2.46 41.25
C ASN A 440 -2.20 2.08 42.52
N LYS A 441 -2.14 2.94 43.54
CA LYS A 441 -2.79 2.69 44.84
C LYS A 441 -4.31 2.73 44.79
N GLU A 442 -4.90 3.52 43.91
CA GLU A 442 -6.36 3.61 43.74
C GLU A 442 -6.90 2.37 43.00
N VAL A 443 -6.11 1.79 42.10
CA VAL A 443 -6.45 0.55 41.38
C VAL A 443 -6.28 -0.69 42.26
N THR A 444 -5.28 -0.70 43.14
CA THR A 444 -4.96 -1.83 44.03
C THR A 444 -5.65 -1.75 45.39
N GLY A 445 -6.17 -0.59 45.77
CA GLY A 445 -6.97 -0.36 46.98
C GLY A 445 -8.41 -0.87 46.85
N ASP A 446 -9.37 -0.03 47.23
CA ASP A 446 -10.79 -0.37 47.25
C ASP A 446 -11.32 -0.77 45.86
N PRO A 447 -11.83 -2.00 45.67
CA PRO A 447 -12.45 -2.43 44.42
C PRO A 447 -13.56 -1.50 43.92
N HIS A 448 -14.29 -0.80 44.80
CA HIS A 448 -15.41 0.06 44.39
C HIS A 448 -14.97 1.19 43.46
N PHE A 449 -13.76 1.73 43.63
CA PHE A 449 -13.23 2.78 42.76
C PHE A 449 -13.09 2.30 41.32
N ILE A 450 -12.32 1.23 41.09
CA ILE A 450 -12.06 0.73 39.73
C ILE A 450 -13.31 0.15 39.07
N ILE A 451 -14.22 -0.44 39.87
CA ILE A 451 -15.54 -0.88 39.38
C ILE A 451 -16.36 0.33 38.91
N GLY A 452 -16.42 1.40 39.69
CA GLY A 452 -17.13 2.63 39.34
C GLY A 452 -16.55 3.30 38.08
N VAL A 453 -15.22 3.30 37.95
CA VAL A 453 -14.51 3.83 36.77
C VAL A 453 -14.84 3.05 35.51
N LEU A 454 -14.88 1.71 35.54
CA LEU A 454 -15.24 0.92 34.36
C LEU A 454 -16.74 1.03 34.02
N LEU A 455 -17.61 1.11 35.03
CA LEU A 455 -19.04 1.24 34.79
C LEU A 455 -19.42 2.62 34.23
N ASN A 456 -18.87 3.69 34.78
CA ASN A 456 -19.35 5.06 34.52
C ASN A 456 -18.36 5.92 33.73
N GLY A 457 -17.14 5.43 33.47
CA GLY A 457 -16.07 6.20 32.88
C GLY A 457 -15.49 7.21 33.87
N LEU A 458 -14.52 8.02 33.40
CA LEU A 458 -13.86 9.03 34.22
C LEU A 458 -13.54 10.27 33.37
N LYS A 459 -13.80 11.47 33.91
CA LYS A 459 -13.48 12.75 33.27
C LYS A 459 -12.75 13.67 34.25
N ASN A 460 -11.70 14.36 33.81
CA ASN A 460 -10.98 15.41 34.54
C ASN A 460 -10.69 15.05 36.00
N HIS A 461 -10.05 13.90 36.24
CA HIS A 461 -9.78 13.40 37.58
C HIS A 461 -8.30 13.46 37.93
N LYS A 462 -8.02 13.62 39.23
CA LYS A 462 -6.67 13.51 39.78
C LYS A 462 -6.47 12.07 40.24
N ILE A 463 -5.47 11.40 39.69
CA ILE A 463 -5.06 10.07 40.14
C ILE A 463 -3.70 10.24 40.83
N GLU A 464 -3.63 9.83 42.10
CA GLU A 464 -2.44 10.05 42.95
C GLU A 464 -1.98 11.53 42.97
N GLY A 465 -2.92 12.47 42.93
CA GLY A 465 -2.65 13.91 42.96
C GLY A 465 -2.13 14.52 41.66
N LYS A 466 -2.04 13.76 40.56
CA LYS A 466 -1.66 14.25 39.23
C LYS A 466 -2.88 14.39 38.32
N ASP A 467 -2.92 15.48 37.55
CA ASP A 467 -3.99 15.74 36.60
C ASP A 467 -3.83 14.88 35.33
N TYR A 468 -4.94 14.28 34.88
CA TYR A 468 -5.02 13.52 33.63
C TYR A 468 -6.12 14.09 32.74
N SER A 469 -5.74 14.37 31.49
CA SER A 469 -6.58 15.09 30.52
C SER A 469 -7.50 14.20 29.69
N ALA A 470 -7.24 12.89 29.62
CA ALA A 470 -8.03 11.99 28.77
C ALA A 470 -9.34 11.53 29.44
N GLN A 471 -10.39 11.42 28.63
CA GLN A 471 -11.69 10.90 29.05
C GLN A 471 -11.70 9.38 28.94
N MET A 472 -11.96 8.69 30.05
CA MET A 472 -12.18 7.24 30.03
C MET A 472 -13.64 6.93 29.69
N PRO A 473 -13.92 6.10 28.66
CA PRO A 473 -15.28 5.72 28.30
C PRO A 473 -15.91 4.82 29.37
N ALA A 474 -17.24 4.87 29.45
CA ALA A 474 -18.04 3.97 30.28
C ALA A 474 -18.29 2.64 29.55
N TRP A 475 -18.12 1.52 30.24
CA TRP A 475 -18.31 0.17 29.68
C TRP A 475 -19.63 -0.48 30.10
N LYS A 476 -20.43 0.19 30.94
CA LYS A 476 -21.79 -0.25 31.28
C LYS A 476 -22.63 -0.35 30.01
N GLY A 477 -23.16 -1.55 29.76
CA GLY A 477 -23.96 -1.87 28.56
C GLY A 477 -23.14 -2.27 27.33
N GLN A 478 -21.81 -2.18 27.37
CA GLN A 478 -20.92 -2.65 26.29
C GLN A 478 -20.20 -3.95 26.66
N LEU A 479 -19.89 -4.15 27.94
CA LEU A 479 -19.36 -5.40 28.50
C LEU A 479 -20.34 -5.97 29.52
N THR A 480 -20.37 -7.30 29.65
CA THR A 480 -21.17 -7.95 30.70
C THR A 480 -20.55 -7.72 32.08
N ASN A 481 -21.33 -7.85 33.16
CA ASN A 481 -20.79 -7.70 34.52
C ASN A 481 -19.69 -8.72 34.82
N ALA A 482 -19.81 -9.94 34.28
CA ALA A 482 -18.78 -10.97 34.34
C ALA A 482 -17.50 -10.57 33.59
N ASP A 483 -17.62 -9.93 32.43
CA ASP A 483 -16.48 -9.46 31.64
C ASP A 483 -15.75 -8.29 32.33
N ILE A 484 -16.51 -7.36 32.92
CA ILE A 484 -15.99 -6.27 33.73
C ILE A 484 -15.24 -6.82 34.95
N ALA A 485 -15.81 -7.80 35.66
CA ALA A 485 -15.15 -8.46 36.78
C ALA A 485 -13.85 -9.16 36.37
N ALA A 486 -13.85 -9.84 35.20
CA ALA A 486 -12.68 -10.53 34.68
C ALA A 486 -11.54 -9.57 34.31
N VAL A 487 -11.83 -8.46 33.61
CA VAL A 487 -10.80 -7.48 33.23
C VAL A 487 -10.26 -6.72 34.44
N ILE A 488 -11.10 -6.37 35.42
CA ILE A 488 -10.66 -5.74 36.66
C ILE A 488 -9.77 -6.68 37.46
N THR A 489 -10.15 -7.95 37.56
CA THR A 489 -9.32 -8.97 38.22
C THR A 489 -7.96 -9.07 37.56
N TYR A 490 -7.90 -9.13 36.22
CA TYR A 490 -6.64 -9.14 35.50
C TYR A 490 -5.79 -7.89 35.79
N ILE A 491 -6.37 -6.69 35.77
CA ILE A 491 -5.67 -5.43 36.10
C ILE A 491 -5.10 -5.46 37.52
N ARG A 492 -5.88 -5.96 38.49
CA ARG A 492 -5.54 -6.01 39.92
C ARG A 492 -4.50 -7.07 40.29
N THR A 493 -4.26 -8.05 39.42
CA THR A 493 -3.29 -9.13 39.65
C THR A 493 -2.12 -9.11 38.67
N SER A 494 -2.05 -8.13 37.76
CA SER A 494 -1.00 -8.01 36.73
C SER A 494 0.02 -6.93 37.05
N TRP A 495 1.18 -6.99 36.38
CA TRP A 495 2.24 -5.97 36.44
C TRP A 495 2.75 -5.67 37.87
N GLY A 496 2.78 -6.70 38.72
CA GLY A 496 3.21 -6.57 40.11
C GLY A 496 2.12 -6.12 41.07
N ASN A 497 0.89 -5.88 40.61
CA ASN A 497 -0.27 -5.64 41.45
C ASN A 497 -0.63 -6.93 42.22
N LYS A 498 -0.83 -6.82 43.53
CA LYS A 498 -1.19 -7.93 44.43
C LYS A 498 -2.50 -7.64 45.16
N ALA A 499 -3.53 -7.29 44.40
CA ALA A 499 -4.84 -6.94 44.97
C ALA A 499 -5.85 -8.08 44.80
N SER A 500 -6.89 -8.08 45.63
CA SER A 500 -7.93 -9.11 45.61
C SER A 500 -8.71 -9.14 44.28
N PRO A 501 -9.09 -10.34 43.77
CA PRO A 501 -9.98 -10.47 42.62
C PRO A 501 -11.33 -9.78 42.84
N VAL A 502 -12.00 -9.43 41.75
CA VAL A 502 -13.34 -8.84 41.75
C VAL A 502 -14.33 -9.85 41.17
N SER A 503 -15.44 -10.04 41.89
CA SER A 503 -16.53 -10.93 41.49
C SER A 503 -17.61 -10.20 40.71
N GLU A 504 -18.37 -10.94 39.89
CA GLU A 504 -19.52 -10.41 39.17
C GLU A 504 -20.58 -9.81 40.12
N ALA A 505 -20.77 -10.40 41.30
CA ALA A 505 -21.71 -9.90 42.31
C ALA A 505 -21.34 -8.48 42.79
N GLN A 506 -20.04 -8.18 42.94
CA GLN A 506 -19.56 -6.84 43.31
C GLN A 506 -19.81 -5.82 42.20
N VAL A 507 -19.62 -6.22 40.94
CA VAL A 507 -19.91 -5.34 39.78
C VAL A 507 -21.41 -5.11 39.65
N SER A 508 -22.23 -6.15 39.82
CA SER A 508 -23.70 -6.06 39.77
C SER A 508 -24.26 -5.18 40.88
N ALA A 509 -23.69 -5.25 42.09
CA ALA A 509 -24.09 -4.39 43.21
C ALA A 509 -23.77 -2.91 42.97
N ALA A 510 -22.64 -2.61 42.29
CA ALA A 510 -22.23 -1.25 41.96
C ALA A 510 -22.88 -0.69 40.67
N ALA A 511 -23.55 -1.54 39.88
CA ALA A 511 -24.24 -1.15 38.66
C ALA A 511 -25.69 -0.69 38.88
N LYS A 512 -26.24 -0.96 40.08
CA LYS A 512 -27.50 -0.40 40.59
C LYS A 512 -27.28 1.02 41.06
#